data_AF-A0A379X3R8-F1
#
_entry.id   AF-A0A379X3R8-F1
#
_cell.length_a   1.000
_cell.length_b   1.000
_cell.length_c   1.000
_cell.angle_alpha   90.00
_cell.angle_beta   90.00
_cell.angle_gamma   90.00
#
_symmetry.space_group_name_H-M   'P 1'
#
loop_
_entity.id
_entity.type
_entity.pdbx_description
1 polymer ?
#
loop_
_entity_poly.entity_id
_entity_poly.type
_entity_poly.pdbx_seq_one_letter_code
_entity_poly.pdbx_strand_id
1 'polypeptide(L)'
;MKFAQALIGILAAFFISHISHHSPRSDTRPITVQAQTNAAIAQSAGTQIGKTLFYDAAYVRLDYPNGDLPLERGVCADVVIRALRSQQVDLQKRVHEDMQAHFSAYPNNWKLKRPDSNIDHRRVPNLETWVPASKTKRCR
;
A
#
# COMPACT_ATOMS: atom_id res chain seq x y z
N MET A 1 78.72 -24.06 4.10
CA MET A 1 78.27 -22.76 4.65
C MET A 1 76.98 -22.40 3.91
N LYS A 2 75.80 -22.14 4.45
CA LYS A 2 75.28 -21.98 5.82
C LYS A 2 73.74 -21.86 5.68
N PHE A 3 72.98 -22.57 6.52
CA PHE A 3 71.69 -22.20 7.16
C PHE A 3 70.42 -21.96 6.29
N ALA A 4 69.21 -22.30 6.71
CA ALA A 4 68.67 -23.10 7.82
C ALA A 4 67.14 -23.21 7.64
N GLN A 5 66.59 -24.32 8.10
CA GLN A 5 65.16 -24.51 8.36
C GLN A 5 64.74 -23.73 9.61
N ALA A 6 63.51 -23.21 9.67
CA ALA A 6 62.80 -22.97 10.93
C ALA A 6 61.27 -22.97 10.71
N LEU A 7 60.61 -23.85 11.46
CA LEU A 7 59.17 -23.94 11.68
C LEU A 7 58.63 -22.72 12.47
N ILE A 8 57.29 -22.65 12.55
CA ILE A 8 56.43 -22.16 13.65
C ILE A 8 55.56 -20.97 13.24
N GLY A 9 54.23 -21.15 13.31
CA GLY A 9 53.30 -20.03 13.30
C GLY A 9 51.85 -20.34 12.91
N ILE A 10 51.22 -21.37 13.51
CA ILE A 10 49.76 -21.47 13.55
C ILE A 10 49.27 -20.30 14.42
N LEU A 11 48.77 -19.23 13.81
CA LEU A 11 48.16 -18.12 14.56
C LEU A 11 46.91 -17.62 13.83
N ALA A 12 45.77 -18.08 14.36
CA ALA A 12 44.51 -17.35 14.43
C ALA A 12 43.91 -16.81 13.11
N ALA A 13 43.38 -17.70 12.28
CA ALA A 13 42.33 -17.33 11.32
C ALA A 13 41.08 -18.22 11.50
N PHE A 14 40.75 -18.53 12.74
CA PHE A 14 39.47 -19.10 13.15
C PHE A 14 38.85 -18.01 14.03
N PHE A 15 37.98 -17.13 13.49
CA PHE A 15 36.87 -16.49 14.24
C PHE A 15 36.07 -15.36 13.56
N ILE A 16 36.07 -15.12 12.23
CA ILE A 16 35.03 -14.23 11.65
C ILE A 16 34.54 -14.72 10.28
N SER A 17 34.00 -15.94 10.25
CA SER A 17 33.17 -16.41 9.13
C SER A 17 31.73 -16.62 9.61
N HIS A 18 31.02 -15.55 10.01
CA HIS A 18 29.55 -15.59 9.96
C HIS A 18 28.86 -14.24 10.22
N ILE A 19 29.06 -13.22 9.38
CA ILE A 19 27.96 -12.28 9.14
C ILE A 19 27.90 -11.98 7.64
N SER A 20 27.33 -12.92 6.89
CA SER A 20 26.66 -12.57 5.64
C SER A 20 25.49 -11.67 5.99
N HIS A 21 25.73 -10.36 6.08
CA HIS A 21 24.70 -9.35 5.91
C HIS A 21 24.22 -9.47 4.46
N HIS A 22 23.33 -10.43 4.22
CA HIS A 22 22.54 -10.46 3.01
C HIS A 22 21.52 -9.33 3.14
N SER A 23 21.94 -8.12 2.76
CA SER A 23 20.97 -7.08 2.40
C SER A 23 20.16 -7.63 1.22
N PRO A 24 18.83 -7.74 1.31
CA PRO A 24 18.04 -8.12 0.16
C PRO A 24 18.28 -7.06 -0.92
N ARG A 25 18.80 -7.47 -2.07
CA ARG A 25 18.91 -6.57 -3.22
C ARG A 25 17.50 -6.11 -3.56
N SER A 26 17.28 -4.80 -3.47
CA SER A 26 16.15 -4.16 -4.14
C SER A 26 16.38 -4.34 -5.64
N ASP A 27 15.63 -5.24 -6.26
CA ASP A 27 15.76 -5.58 -7.67
C ASP A 27 15.09 -4.49 -8.52
N THR A 28 15.88 -3.63 -9.15
CA THR A 28 15.43 -2.45 -9.93
C THR A 28 14.95 -2.82 -11.34
N ARG A 29 14.31 -3.98 -11.52
CA ARG A 29 13.75 -4.33 -12.83
C ARG A 29 12.49 -3.50 -13.10
N PRO A 30 12.35 -2.91 -14.29
CA PRO A 30 11.11 -2.23 -14.67
C PRO A 30 9.98 -3.25 -14.68
N ILE A 31 9.00 -3.06 -13.80
CA ILE A 31 7.83 -3.91 -13.71
C ILE A 31 6.93 -3.57 -14.90
N THR A 32 6.87 -4.46 -15.88
CA THR A 32 5.87 -4.38 -16.95
C THR A 32 4.52 -4.79 -16.37
N VAL A 33 3.66 -3.80 -16.11
CA VAL A 33 2.34 -4.01 -15.53
C VAL A 33 1.35 -4.42 -16.62
N GLN A 34 0.83 -5.64 -16.56
CA GLN A 34 -0.47 -6.00 -17.17
C GLN A 34 -1.06 -7.32 -16.60
N ALA A 35 -2.40 -7.35 -16.60
CA ALA A 35 -3.38 -8.21 -15.90
C ALA A 35 -3.73 -7.72 -14.47
N GLN A 36 -5.01 -7.38 -14.25
CA GLN A 36 -5.64 -6.98 -12.97
C GLN A 36 -5.54 -8.11 -11.93
N THR A 37 -4.34 -8.34 -11.42
CA THR A 37 -4.07 -9.31 -10.37
C THR A 37 -3.85 -8.57 -9.06
N ASN A 38 -4.20 -9.22 -7.94
CA ASN A 38 -3.97 -8.67 -6.60
C ASN A 38 -2.48 -8.31 -6.38
N ALA A 39 -1.56 -9.00 -7.05
CA ALA A 39 -0.12 -8.72 -6.98
C ALA A 39 0.25 -7.36 -7.58
N ALA A 40 -0.31 -6.98 -8.73
CA ALA A 40 -0.04 -5.69 -9.37
C ALA A 40 -0.54 -4.51 -8.50
N ILE A 41 -1.69 -4.68 -7.84
CA ILE A 41 -2.23 -3.70 -6.89
C ILE A 41 -1.30 -3.61 -5.66
N ALA A 42 -0.89 -4.74 -5.08
CA ALA A 42 0.00 -4.76 -3.93
C ALA A 42 1.37 -4.11 -4.23
N GLN A 43 1.95 -4.39 -5.40
CA GLN A 43 3.17 -3.74 -5.88
C GLN A 43 2.96 -2.24 -6.03
N SER A 44 1.86 -1.81 -6.64
CA SER A 44 1.52 -0.40 -6.82
C SER A 44 1.36 0.32 -5.46
N ALA A 45 0.73 -0.32 -4.48
CA ALA A 45 0.66 0.19 -3.11
C ALA A 45 2.06 0.32 -2.47
N GLY A 46 2.94 -0.66 -2.69
CA GLY A 46 4.33 -0.61 -2.24
C GLY A 46 5.10 0.61 -2.77
N THR A 47 4.75 1.12 -3.96
CA THR A 47 5.39 2.34 -4.50
C THR A 47 5.05 3.63 -3.74
N GLN A 48 4.11 3.59 -2.79
CA GLN A 48 3.77 4.72 -1.91
C GLN A 48 4.68 4.79 -0.68
N ILE A 49 5.49 3.76 -0.39
CA ILE A 49 6.48 3.79 0.70
C ILE A 49 7.47 4.92 0.45
N GLY A 50 7.65 5.78 1.46
CA GLY A 50 8.49 6.98 1.33
C GLY A 50 7.87 8.12 0.51
N LYS A 51 6.63 7.96 0.03
CA LYS A 51 5.84 9.02 -0.61
C LYS A 51 4.73 9.50 0.29
N THR A 52 3.86 8.62 0.80
CA THR A 52 2.84 8.99 1.79
C THR A 52 3.48 9.01 3.18
N LEU A 53 3.80 10.21 3.67
CA LEU A 53 4.59 10.42 4.88
C LEU A 53 3.72 10.75 6.10
N PHE A 54 2.53 11.33 5.88
CA PHE A 54 1.67 11.83 6.95
C PHE A 54 0.31 11.16 6.93
N TYR A 55 -0.10 10.63 8.09
CA TYR A 55 -1.48 10.17 8.28
C TYR A 55 -2.41 11.37 8.40
N ASP A 56 -3.34 11.53 7.46
CA ASP A 56 -4.30 12.64 7.47
C ASP A 56 -5.74 12.21 7.17
N ALA A 57 -6.56 12.22 8.23
CA ALA A 57 -7.98 11.88 8.19
C ALA A 57 -8.90 13.11 8.00
N ALA A 58 -8.35 14.29 7.69
CA ALA A 58 -9.14 15.50 7.52
C ALA A 58 -10.05 15.40 6.29
N TYR A 59 -11.20 16.07 6.41
CA TYR A 59 -12.09 16.31 5.29
C TYR A 59 -11.48 17.41 4.41
N VAL A 60 -11.10 17.06 3.19
CA VAL A 60 -10.50 17.98 2.20
C VAL A 60 -11.34 17.91 0.94
N ARG A 61 -11.61 19.05 0.30
CA ARG A 61 -12.30 19.05 -0.99
C ARG A 61 -11.39 18.43 -2.06
N LEU A 62 -11.91 17.44 -2.78
CA LEU A 62 -11.29 16.71 -3.85
C LEU A 62 -12.06 16.97 -5.15
N ASP A 63 -11.35 16.92 -6.27
CA ASP A 63 -11.98 16.85 -7.57
C ASP A 63 -12.76 15.54 -7.72
N TYR A 64 -13.72 15.52 -8.65
CA TYR A 64 -14.47 14.32 -8.98
C TYR A 64 -14.75 14.26 -10.49
N PRO A 65 -14.44 13.13 -11.17
CA PRO A 65 -13.70 11.97 -10.66
C PRO A 65 -12.19 12.25 -10.53
N ASN A 66 -11.42 11.25 -10.08
CA ASN A 66 -9.95 11.29 -9.97
C ASN A 66 -9.34 12.29 -8.97
N GLY A 67 -10.10 12.80 -8.00
CA GLY A 67 -9.53 13.63 -6.94
C GLY A 67 -8.60 12.85 -6.02
N ASP A 68 -7.55 13.49 -5.53
CA ASP A 68 -6.58 12.91 -4.60
C ASP A 68 -6.11 13.98 -3.60
N LEU A 69 -5.65 13.53 -2.44
CA LEU A 69 -4.89 14.36 -1.53
C LEU A 69 -3.48 14.63 -2.08
N PRO A 70 -2.76 15.63 -1.55
CA PRO A 70 -1.33 15.76 -1.79
C PRO A 70 -0.60 14.44 -1.51
N LEU A 71 0.39 14.11 -2.34
CA LEU A 71 1.04 12.80 -2.37
C LEU A 71 1.58 12.39 -0.98
N GLU A 72 2.11 13.35 -0.24
CA GLU A 72 2.75 13.18 1.06
C GLU A 72 1.80 12.81 2.20
N ARG A 73 0.50 12.77 1.95
CA ARG A 73 -0.52 12.65 2.99
C ARG A 73 -1.68 11.77 2.54
N GLY A 74 -2.33 11.16 3.53
CA GLY A 74 -3.52 10.34 3.34
C GLY A 74 -3.69 9.31 4.43
N VAL A 75 -4.74 8.50 4.32
CA VAL A 75 -4.99 7.32 5.13
C VAL A 75 -4.74 6.05 4.33
N CYS A 76 -4.90 4.88 4.96
CA CYS A 76 -4.72 3.59 4.30
C CYS A 76 -5.56 3.42 3.02
N ALA A 77 -6.79 3.95 2.99
CA ALA A 77 -7.64 3.94 1.80
C ALA A 77 -6.99 4.72 0.64
N ASP A 78 -6.33 5.85 0.90
CA ASP A 78 -5.71 6.70 -0.13
C ASP A 78 -4.55 5.97 -0.84
N VAL A 79 -3.80 5.13 -0.12
CA VAL A 79 -2.79 4.23 -0.71
C VAL A 79 -3.44 3.23 -1.67
N VAL A 80 -4.56 2.62 -1.27
CA VAL A 80 -5.31 1.66 -2.10
C VAL A 80 -5.90 2.34 -3.33
N ILE A 81 -6.45 3.55 -3.18
CA ILE A 81 -7.00 4.36 -4.27
C ILE A 81 -5.93 4.63 -5.32
N ARG A 82 -4.74 5.09 -4.92
CA ARG A 82 -3.62 5.33 -5.84
C ARG A 82 -3.13 4.04 -6.51
N ALA A 83 -3.09 2.93 -5.77
CA ALA A 83 -2.73 1.63 -6.31
C ALA A 83 -3.75 1.09 -7.34
N LEU A 84 -5.05 1.33 -7.13
CA LEU A 84 -6.09 0.98 -8.10
C LEU A 84 -6.05 1.88 -9.34
N ARG A 85 -5.73 3.17 -9.17
CA ARG A 85 -5.61 4.10 -10.29
C ARG A 85 -4.44 3.79 -11.22
N SER A 86 -3.33 3.25 -10.71
CA SER A 86 -2.26 2.74 -11.58
C SER A 86 -2.72 1.59 -12.49
N GLN A 87 -3.81 0.91 -12.11
CA GLN A 87 -4.51 -0.13 -12.87
C GLN A 87 -5.76 0.40 -13.59
N GLN A 88 -5.88 1.72 -13.76
CA GLN A 88 -7.00 2.40 -14.44
C GLN A 88 -8.36 2.20 -13.75
N VAL A 89 -8.37 1.95 -12.44
CA VAL A 89 -9.59 1.85 -11.63
C VAL A 89 -9.69 3.05 -10.68
N ASP A 90 -10.71 3.88 -10.87
CA ASP A 90 -11.00 4.99 -9.94
C ASP A 90 -12.00 4.56 -8.86
N LEU A 91 -11.49 4.19 -7.68
CA LEU A 91 -12.33 3.78 -6.55
C LEU A 91 -13.28 4.89 -6.08
N GLN A 92 -12.87 6.16 -6.19
CA GLN A 92 -13.71 7.32 -5.85
C GLN A 92 -15.02 7.28 -6.63
N LYS A 93 -14.91 7.17 -7.96
CA LYS A 93 -16.06 7.08 -8.86
C LYS A 93 -16.91 5.84 -8.58
N ARG A 94 -16.29 4.66 -8.49
CA ARG A 94 -17.02 3.37 -8.35
C ARG A 94 -17.85 3.30 -7.08
N VAL A 95 -17.29 3.69 -5.94
CA VAL A 95 -18.01 3.68 -4.66
C VAL A 95 -19.13 4.72 -4.68
N HIS A 96 -18.85 5.91 -5.19
CA HIS A 96 -19.86 6.98 -5.23
C HIS A 96 -21.06 6.64 -6.11
N GLU A 97 -20.82 6.09 -7.31
CA GLU A 97 -21.91 5.68 -8.23
C GLU A 97 -22.75 4.55 -7.64
N ASP A 98 -22.14 3.58 -6.98
CA ASP A 98 -22.87 2.52 -6.26
C ASP A 98 -23.70 3.09 -5.10
N MET A 99 -23.11 3.99 -4.31
CA MET A 99 -23.82 4.69 -3.24
C MET A 99 -24.97 5.56 -3.77
N GLN A 100 -24.86 6.17 -4.94
CA GLN A 100 -25.98 6.90 -5.56
C GLN A 100 -27.17 5.98 -5.86
N ALA A 101 -26.91 4.76 -6.35
CA ALA A 101 -27.95 3.79 -6.66
C ALA A 101 -28.50 3.08 -5.40
N HIS A 102 -27.69 2.94 -4.35
CA HIS A 102 -27.97 2.04 -3.22
C HIS A 102 -27.78 2.70 -1.85
N PHE A 103 -27.94 4.01 -1.73
CA PHE A 103 -27.57 4.79 -0.53
C PHE A 103 -28.12 4.22 0.79
N SER A 104 -29.35 3.69 0.78
CA SER A 104 -29.98 3.11 1.96
C SER A 104 -29.33 1.81 2.47
N ALA A 105 -28.52 1.13 1.64
CA ALA A 105 -27.79 -0.07 2.03
C ALA A 105 -26.47 0.25 2.77
N TYR A 106 -26.01 1.51 2.71
CA TYR A 106 -24.77 1.95 3.33
C TYR A 106 -24.97 2.42 4.78
N PRO A 107 -23.94 2.31 5.64
CA PRO A 107 -24.04 2.74 7.03
C PRO A 107 -24.23 4.24 7.16
N ASN A 108 -25.24 4.65 7.93
CA ASN A 108 -25.56 6.07 8.15
C ASN A 108 -24.86 6.65 9.40
N ASN A 109 -23.55 6.40 9.56
CA ASN A 109 -22.79 6.85 10.74
C ASN A 109 -22.68 8.39 10.82
N TRP A 110 -22.78 9.08 9.68
CA TRP A 110 -22.59 10.53 9.55
C TRP A 110 -23.89 11.31 9.33
N LYS A 111 -25.06 10.66 9.44
CA LYS A 111 -26.39 11.29 9.29
C LYS A 111 -26.55 12.08 7.98
N LEU A 112 -25.93 11.60 6.90
CA LEU A 112 -26.01 12.26 5.60
C LEU A 112 -27.35 11.95 4.93
N LYS A 113 -27.85 12.90 4.13
CA LYS A 113 -29.08 12.75 3.35
C LYS A 113 -28.85 12.18 1.94
N ARG A 114 -27.60 12.19 1.48
CA ARG A 114 -27.16 11.73 0.16
C ARG A 114 -25.69 11.32 0.21
N PRO A 115 -25.20 10.55 -0.77
CA PRO A 115 -23.77 10.28 -0.93
C PRO A 115 -22.93 11.57 -1.05
N ASP A 116 -21.65 11.46 -0.76
CA ASP A 116 -20.67 12.53 -0.82
C ASP A 116 -19.41 12.06 -1.55
N SER A 117 -19.31 12.37 -2.84
CA SER A 117 -18.20 11.98 -3.73
C SER A 117 -16.83 12.41 -3.20
N ASN A 118 -16.80 13.40 -2.32
CA ASN A 118 -15.61 13.92 -1.69
C ASN A 118 -14.97 12.93 -0.69
N ILE A 119 -15.77 12.07 -0.04
CA ILE A 119 -15.30 11.26 1.09
C ILE A 119 -15.82 9.81 1.09
N ASP A 120 -16.81 9.46 0.26
CA ASP A 120 -17.45 8.14 0.27
C ASP A 120 -16.44 6.98 0.22
N HIS A 121 -15.48 7.07 -0.70
CA HIS A 121 -14.40 6.11 -0.93
C HIS A 121 -13.29 6.09 0.14
N ARG A 122 -13.26 7.07 1.05
CA ARG A 122 -12.28 7.16 2.15
C ARG A 122 -12.84 6.61 3.47
N ARG A 123 -14.14 6.28 3.52
CA ARG A 123 -14.81 5.75 4.71
C ARG A 123 -14.79 4.23 4.70
N VAL A 124 -14.02 3.64 5.61
CA VAL A 124 -13.90 2.17 5.74
C VAL A 124 -15.27 1.47 5.82
N PRO A 125 -16.27 1.93 6.60
CA PRO A 125 -17.59 1.30 6.61
C PRO A 125 -18.30 1.30 5.25
N ASN A 126 -18.07 2.31 4.40
CA ASN A 126 -18.60 2.31 3.04
C ASN A 126 -17.89 1.27 2.18
N LEU A 127 -16.56 1.17 2.30
CA LEU A 127 -15.76 0.17 1.58
C LEU A 127 -16.13 -1.27 1.99
N GLU A 128 -16.45 -1.51 3.26
CA GLU A 128 -16.95 -2.81 3.74
C GLU A 128 -18.31 -3.19 3.14
N THR A 129 -19.17 -2.22 2.87
CA THR A 129 -20.45 -2.44 2.17
C THR A 129 -20.22 -2.67 0.67
N TRP A 130 -19.35 -1.85 0.06
CA TRP A 130 -19.08 -1.88 -1.38
C TRP A 130 -18.31 -3.15 -1.81
N VAL A 131 -17.32 -3.59 -1.03
CA VAL A 131 -16.61 -4.85 -1.26
C VAL A 131 -17.44 -5.98 -0.67
N PRO A 132 -18.04 -6.87 -1.47
CA PRO A 132 -18.79 -8.00 -0.93
C PRO A 132 -17.83 -8.89 -0.16
N ALA A 133 -17.99 -8.93 1.17
CA ALA A 133 -17.18 -9.82 1.99
C ALA A 133 -17.44 -11.27 1.58
N SER A 134 -16.39 -12.01 1.24
CA SER A 134 -16.34 -13.45 1.53
C SER A 134 -16.24 -13.61 3.05
N LYS A 135 -17.32 -13.24 3.77
CA LYS A 135 -17.57 -13.42 5.21
C LYS A 135 -16.32 -13.59 6.07
N THR A 136 -15.38 -12.65 6.02
CA THR A 136 -14.26 -12.67 6.97
C THR A 136 -14.75 -11.93 8.20
N LYS A 137 -14.88 -12.66 9.30
CA LYS A 137 -15.46 -12.18 10.55
C LYS A 137 -14.83 -10.84 10.94
N ARG A 138 -15.70 -9.86 11.19
CA ARG A 138 -15.37 -8.55 11.74
C ARG A 138 -14.52 -8.78 12.99
N CYS A 139 -13.21 -8.49 12.93
CA CYS A 139 -12.39 -8.42 14.13
C CYS A 139 -12.92 -7.24 14.94
N ARG A 140 -13.66 -7.57 16.00
CA ARG A 140 -14.15 -6.63 17.00
C ARG A 140 -13.10 -6.48 18.09
#